data_AF-A0A523EFD7-F1
#
_entry.id   AF-A0A523EFD7-F1
#
_cell.length_a   1.000
_cell.length_b   1.000
_cell.length_c   1.000
_cell.angle_alpha   90.00
_cell.angle_beta   90.00
_cell.angle_gamma   90.00
#
_symmetry.space_group_name_H-M   'P 1'
#
loop_
_entity.id
_entity.type
_entity.pdbx_description
1 polymer ?
#
loop_
_entity_poly.entity_id
_entity_poly.type
_entity_poly.pdbx_seq_one_letter_code
_entity_poly.pdbx_strand_id
1 'polypeptide(L)'
;MHHSPDGAGRSRKKPARGIIPGLLMAVCLSAPAWAGNMDLAWDAVPDPDVTGYRIYIGTTPGSTDQGIINVGKVTSLTLTDLPDCMELFIGVKALDAGGQESLGFADFVQGLAQPFVSDASPASLSQGVEDILVTVQGGNFSADMQRTDVQFDDPDVRVLSMDFIACDEIELHLSVGPFLSAPGDPGYNGAGDTVEEVPPAEIGMRGVILTVPGAQGEVIQGDTPSSLRIDFVPQRTDIDGSGRVDGFDLARLASRFGSDFGGSGYQPELDLDGNKSVDGIDQSLLAEYFATVF
;
A
#
# COMPACT_ATOMS: atom_id res chain seq x y z
N MET A 1 91.01 -34.44 37.91
CA MET A 1 91.68 -34.31 36.60
C MET A 1 90.70 -34.70 35.52
N HIS A 2 90.55 -33.82 34.52
CA HIS A 2 90.13 -34.06 33.13
C HIS A 2 88.65 -34.25 32.72
N HIS A 3 88.32 -33.43 31.71
CA HIS A 3 87.34 -33.52 30.61
C HIS A 3 85.82 -33.43 30.86
N SER A 4 85.16 -32.42 30.27
CA SER A 4 84.52 -32.57 28.93
C SER A 4 83.99 -31.23 28.36
N PRO A 5 83.91 -31.04 27.02
CA PRO A 5 83.60 -29.76 26.36
C PRO A 5 82.25 -29.72 25.60
N ASP A 6 81.92 -28.51 25.14
CA ASP A 6 81.20 -28.09 23.92
C ASP A 6 79.86 -28.69 23.50
N GLY A 7 78.89 -27.78 23.27
CA GLY A 7 77.68 -28.06 22.53
C GLY A 7 76.87 -26.79 22.21
N ALA A 8 77.22 -26.07 21.13
CA ALA A 8 76.38 -25.02 20.57
C ALA A 8 76.32 -25.16 19.03
N GLY A 9 75.24 -25.77 18.53
CA GLY A 9 74.91 -25.85 17.10
C GLY A 9 73.45 -25.45 16.87
N ARG A 10 73.23 -24.21 16.42
CA ARG A 10 71.91 -23.62 16.17
C ARG A 10 71.53 -23.82 14.69
N SER A 11 70.56 -24.71 14.42
CA SER A 11 70.03 -24.99 13.08
C SER A 11 69.08 -23.89 12.60
N ARG A 12 69.38 -23.29 11.43
CA ARG A 12 68.52 -22.32 10.72
C ARG A 12 67.48 -23.07 9.86
N LYS A 13 66.18 -22.92 10.15
CA LYS A 13 65.09 -23.39 9.28
C LYS A 13 64.76 -22.33 8.21
N LYS A 14 64.62 -22.76 6.95
CA LYS A 14 64.24 -21.93 5.80
C LYS A 14 62.71 -21.66 5.82
N PRO A 15 62.23 -20.50 5.33
CA PRO A 15 60.80 -20.18 5.32
C PRO A 15 60.07 -20.88 4.17
N ALA A 16 58.94 -21.51 4.46
CA ALA A 16 58.03 -22.10 3.47
C ALA A 16 57.12 -21.02 2.87
N ARG A 17 57.01 -20.99 1.54
CA ARG A 17 56.07 -20.14 0.79
C ARG A 17 54.64 -20.67 0.99
N GLY A 18 53.79 -19.90 1.64
CA GLY A 18 52.35 -20.16 1.74
C GLY A 18 51.63 -19.72 0.48
N ILE A 19 50.81 -20.60 -0.09
CA ILE A 19 49.84 -20.30 -1.15
C ILE A 19 48.58 -19.79 -0.44
N ILE A 20 48.18 -18.56 -0.70
CA ILE A 20 46.89 -18.02 -0.24
C ILE A 20 45.81 -18.55 -1.18
N PRO A 21 44.80 -19.31 -0.72
CA PRO A 21 43.66 -19.67 -1.55
C PRO A 21 42.85 -18.40 -1.82
N GLY A 22 42.69 -18.03 -3.09
CA GLY A 22 41.83 -16.93 -3.48
C GLY A 22 40.37 -17.22 -3.10
N LEU A 23 39.79 -16.33 -2.30
CA LEU A 23 38.37 -16.29 -2.01
C LEU A 23 37.63 -16.01 -3.33
N LEU A 24 36.95 -17.03 -3.86
CA LEU A 24 36.05 -16.88 -5.00
C LEU A 24 34.82 -16.11 -4.52
N MET A 25 34.77 -14.80 -4.80
CA MET A 25 33.59 -13.97 -4.52
C MET A 25 32.50 -14.37 -5.53
N ALA A 26 31.55 -15.18 -5.08
CA ALA A 26 30.37 -15.53 -5.86
C ALA A 26 29.52 -14.26 -6.04
N VAL A 27 29.62 -13.63 -7.21
CA VAL A 27 28.67 -12.60 -7.65
C VAL A 27 27.35 -13.32 -7.90
N CYS A 28 26.41 -13.22 -6.94
CA CYS A 28 25.03 -13.59 -7.18
C CYS A 28 24.45 -12.53 -8.13
N LEU A 29 24.26 -12.87 -9.40
CA LEU A 29 23.37 -12.10 -10.25
C LEU A 29 21.96 -12.34 -9.72
N SER A 30 21.40 -11.38 -9.00
CA SER A 30 19.97 -11.35 -8.72
C SER A 30 19.26 -11.15 -10.05
N ALA A 31 18.64 -12.21 -10.57
CA ALA A 31 17.63 -12.03 -11.60
C ALA A 31 16.50 -11.16 -11.02
N PRO A 32 15.86 -10.30 -11.82
CA PRO A 32 14.64 -9.64 -11.37
C PRO A 32 13.66 -10.73 -10.91
N ALA A 33 13.19 -10.64 -9.67
CA ALA A 33 12.12 -11.47 -9.19
C ALA A 33 10.82 -10.83 -9.67
N TRP A 34 10.11 -11.50 -10.57
CA TRP A 34 8.79 -11.07 -11.00
C TRP A 34 7.78 -11.54 -9.96
N ALA A 35 6.97 -10.62 -9.46
CA ALA A 35 5.95 -10.90 -8.47
C ALA A 35 4.55 -10.44 -8.91
N GLY A 36 4.46 -9.79 -10.09
CA GLY A 36 3.21 -9.29 -10.63
C GLY A 36 2.20 -10.42 -10.85
N ASN A 37 0.94 -10.11 -10.59
CA ASN A 37 -0.18 -11.01 -10.78
C ASN A 37 -1.25 -10.39 -11.69
N MET A 38 -2.13 -11.19 -12.27
CA MET A 38 -3.25 -10.70 -13.08
C MET A 38 -4.42 -11.69 -13.00
N ASP A 39 -5.59 -11.21 -12.60
CA ASP A 39 -6.79 -12.03 -12.57
C ASP A 39 -7.42 -12.10 -13.96
N LEU A 40 -7.68 -13.33 -14.41
CA LEU A 40 -8.25 -13.63 -15.71
C LEU A 40 -9.54 -14.41 -15.53
N ALA A 41 -10.57 -14.05 -16.30
CA ALA A 41 -11.82 -14.80 -16.41
C ALA A 41 -12.31 -14.79 -17.87
N TRP A 42 -12.97 -15.88 -18.29
CA TRP A 42 -13.55 -16.01 -19.62
C TRP A 42 -14.81 -16.86 -19.60
N ASP A 43 -15.66 -16.68 -20.60
CA ASP A 43 -16.86 -17.50 -20.75
C ASP A 43 -16.51 -18.92 -21.18
N ALA A 44 -17.17 -19.91 -20.57
CA ALA A 44 -17.00 -21.30 -20.96
C ALA A 44 -17.50 -21.53 -22.38
N VAL A 45 -16.72 -22.25 -23.20
CA VAL A 45 -17.18 -22.71 -24.52
C VAL A 45 -18.21 -23.83 -24.31
N PRO A 46 -19.45 -23.70 -24.81
CA PRO A 46 -20.53 -24.66 -24.57
C PRO A 46 -20.44 -25.87 -25.52
N ASP A 47 -19.25 -26.46 -25.63
CA ASP A 47 -18.97 -27.65 -26.41
C ASP A 47 -18.57 -28.80 -25.46
N PRO A 48 -19.28 -29.94 -25.47
CA PRO A 48 -18.99 -31.05 -24.58
C PRO A 48 -17.60 -31.66 -24.80
N ASP A 49 -17.01 -31.49 -25.98
CA ASP A 49 -15.70 -32.04 -26.32
C ASP A 49 -14.54 -31.21 -25.75
N VAL A 50 -14.82 -30.00 -25.23
CA VAL A 50 -13.82 -29.17 -24.55
C VAL A 50 -13.42 -29.79 -23.22
N THR A 51 -12.14 -30.13 -23.10
CA THR A 51 -11.53 -30.73 -21.91
C THR A 51 -10.69 -29.75 -21.10
N GLY A 52 -10.35 -28.59 -21.66
CA GLY A 52 -9.70 -27.52 -20.92
C GLY A 52 -9.37 -26.31 -21.76
N TYR A 53 -8.53 -25.44 -21.21
CA TYR A 53 -8.07 -24.22 -21.87
C TYR A 53 -6.55 -24.08 -21.82
N ARG A 54 -6.02 -23.35 -22.80
CA ARG A 54 -4.63 -22.93 -22.89
C ARG A 54 -4.55 -21.41 -22.93
N ILE A 55 -3.68 -20.87 -22.09
CA ILE A 55 -3.41 -19.45 -21.93
C ILE A 55 -2.09 -19.13 -22.63
N TYR A 56 -2.08 -18.04 -23.39
CA TYR A 56 -0.94 -17.52 -24.13
C TYR A 56 -0.63 -16.15 -23.56
N ILE A 57 0.63 -15.94 -23.15
CA ILE A 57 1.08 -14.71 -22.50
C ILE A 57 2.22 -14.15 -23.35
N GLY A 58 2.06 -12.91 -23.81
CA GLY A 58 3.07 -12.28 -24.63
C GLY A 58 3.00 -10.75 -24.63
N THR A 59 4.02 -10.12 -25.19
CA THR A 59 4.10 -8.65 -25.34
C THR A 59 3.44 -8.13 -26.63
N THR A 60 2.92 -9.03 -27.47
CA THR A 60 2.11 -8.69 -28.63
C THR A 60 0.96 -9.69 -28.79
N PRO A 61 -0.17 -9.34 -29.45
CA PRO A 61 -1.29 -10.25 -29.62
C PRO A 61 -0.87 -11.59 -30.25
N GLY A 62 -1.05 -12.68 -29.50
CA GLY A 62 -0.76 -14.04 -29.92
C GLY A 62 0.71 -14.48 -29.80
N SER A 63 1.62 -13.63 -29.30
CA SER A 63 2.96 -14.08 -28.93
C SER A 63 2.96 -14.88 -27.62
N THR A 64 4.05 -15.62 -27.39
CA THR A 64 4.22 -16.51 -26.24
C THR A 64 5.57 -16.31 -25.56
N ASP A 65 6.14 -15.13 -25.73
CA ASP A 65 7.45 -14.76 -25.21
C ASP A 65 7.48 -14.67 -23.68
N GLN A 66 6.32 -14.52 -23.03
CA GLN A 66 6.18 -14.55 -21.57
C GLN A 66 5.69 -15.91 -21.05
N GLY A 67 4.97 -16.70 -21.86
CA GLY A 67 4.67 -18.08 -21.52
C GLY A 67 3.43 -18.69 -22.17
N ILE A 68 3.22 -19.97 -21.88
CA ILE A 68 2.03 -20.74 -22.25
C ILE A 68 1.66 -21.66 -21.07
N ILE A 69 0.39 -21.70 -20.69
CA ILE A 69 -0.10 -22.48 -19.54
C ILE A 69 -1.34 -23.28 -19.94
N ASN A 70 -1.39 -24.58 -19.62
CA ASN A 70 -2.62 -25.38 -19.72
C ASN A 70 -3.31 -25.42 -18.36
N VAL A 71 -4.58 -25.06 -18.28
CA VAL A 71 -5.27 -24.80 -16.99
C VAL A 71 -6.44 -25.74 -16.72
N GLY A 72 -6.62 -26.77 -17.57
CA GLY A 72 -7.75 -27.68 -17.45
C GLY A 72 -9.08 -26.97 -17.69
N LYS A 73 -10.18 -27.54 -17.18
CA LYS A 73 -11.55 -27.04 -17.40
C LYS A 73 -11.97 -26.00 -16.35
N VAL A 74 -11.14 -24.99 -16.14
CA VAL A 74 -11.46 -23.79 -15.36
C VAL A 74 -11.85 -22.64 -16.30
N THR A 75 -12.50 -21.61 -15.77
CA THR A 75 -12.87 -20.39 -16.52
C THR A 75 -12.37 -19.11 -15.87
N SER A 76 -11.53 -19.26 -14.86
CA SER A 76 -10.85 -18.15 -14.18
C SER A 76 -9.56 -18.64 -13.54
N LEU A 77 -8.54 -17.79 -13.48
CA LEU A 77 -7.29 -18.03 -12.77
C LEU A 77 -6.55 -16.72 -12.49
N THR A 78 -5.64 -16.74 -11.51
CA THR A 78 -4.68 -15.66 -11.27
C THR A 78 -3.34 -16.04 -11.89
N LEU A 79 -2.89 -15.28 -12.89
CA LEU A 79 -1.53 -15.36 -13.41
C LEU A 79 -0.57 -14.80 -12.36
N THR A 80 0.59 -15.43 -12.19
CA THR A 80 1.64 -15.01 -11.26
C THR A 80 2.96 -14.88 -11.99
N ASP A 81 3.96 -14.31 -11.29
CA ASP A 81 5.33 -14.17 -11.79
C ASP A 81 5.38 -13.35 -13.11
N LEU A 82 4.48 -12.38 -13.24
CA LEU A 82 4.42 -11.48 -14.38
C LEU A 82 5.44 -10.34 -14.22
N PRO A 83 6.08 -9.90 -15.33
CA PRO A 83 6.97 -8.76 -15.30
C PRO A 83 6.21 -7.48 -14.93
N ASP A 84 6.77 -6.72 -14.00
CA ASP A 84 6.24 -5.40 -13.66
C ASP A 84 6.47 -4.41 -14.81
N CYS A 85 5.56 -3.46 -14.95
CA CYS A 85 5.60 -2.37 -15.91
C CYS A 85 5.76 -2.80 -17.36
N MET A 86 5.20 -3.96 -17.68
CA MET A 86 5.17 -4.50 -19.02
C MET A 86 3.72 -4.74 -19.43
N GLU A 87 3.34 -4.15 -20.55
CA GLU A 87 2.04 -4.42 -21.16
C GLU A 87 2.01 -5.85 -21.73
N LEU A 88 0.99 -6.59 -21.33
CA LEU A 88 0.80 -7.99 -21.70
C LEU A 88 -0.47 -8.15 -22.52
N PHE A 89 -0.43 -9.12 -23.44
CA PHE A 89 -1.56 -9.62 -24.21
C PHE A 89 -1.82 -11.07 -23.84
N ILE A 90 -2.98 -11.32 -23.26
CA ILE A 90 -3.40 -12.63 -22.77
C ILE A 90 -4.45 -13.21 -23.71
N GLY A 91 -4.10 -14.31 -24.38
CA GLY A 91 -4.98 -15.05 -25.27
C GLY A 91 -5.44 -16.36 -24.65
N VAL A 92 -6.71 -16.71 -24.80
CA VAL A 92 -7.28 -17.99 -24.35
C VAL A 92 -7.75 -18.81 -25.54
N LYS A 93 -7.40 -20.11 -25.56
CA LYS A 93 -7.92 -21.10 -26.52
C LYS A 93 -8.51 -22.31 -25.79
N ALA A 94 -9.59 -22.85 -26.33
CA ALA A 94 -10.16 -24.10 -25.84
C ALA A 94 -9.37 -25.30 -26.40
N LEU A 95 -9.32 -26.39 -25.63
CA LEU A 95 -8.69 -27.65 -25.99
C LEU A 95 -9.72 -28.78 -25.98
N ASP A 96 -9.72 -29.62 -27.02
CA ASP A 96 -10.50 -30.85 -27.06
C ASP A 96 -9.80 -32.04 -26.35
N ALA A 97 -10.43 -33.22 -26.34
CA ALA A 97 -9.86 -34.43 -25.75
C ALA A 97 -8.58 -34.94 -26.46
N GLY A 98 -8.35 -34.54 -27.70
CA GLY A 98 -7.12 -34.80 -28.46
C GLY A 98 -6.03 -33.75 -28.26
N GLY A 99 -6.29 -32.70 -27.46
CA GLY A 99 -5.40 -31.56 -27.27
C GLY A 99 -5.38 -30.59 -28.46
N GLN A 100 -6.35 -30.66 -29.36
CA GLN A 100 -6.49 -29.72 -30.48
C GLN A 100 -7.09 -28.41 -29.97
N GLU A 101 -6.55 -27.31 -30.48
CA GLU A 101 -6.98 -25.96 -30.12
C GLU A 101 -8.16 -25.47 -30.95
N SER A 102 -8.95 -24.56 -30.37
CA SER A 102 -9.87 -23.73 -31.14
C SER A 102 -9.15 -22.95 -32.26
N LEU A 103 -9.85 -22.71 -33.37
CA LEU A 103 -9.30 -22.01 -34.53
C LEU A 103 -8.81 -20.59 -34.20
N GLY A 104 -9.55 -19.89 -33.33
CA GLY A 104 -9.23 -18.55 -32.86
C GLY A 104 -9.04 -18.50 -31.35
N PHE A 105 -8.50 -17.37 -30.91
CA PHE A 105 -8.51 -16.96 -29.50
C PHE A 105 -9.90 -16.42 -29.13
N ALA A 106 -10.21 -16.43 -27.83
CA ALA A 106 -11.17 -15.50 -27.26
C ALA A 106 -10.67 -14.05 -27.44
N ASP A 107 -11.48 -13.06 -27.05
CA ASP A 107 -11.03 -11.67 -27.00
C ASP A 107 -9.79 -11.58 -26.09
N PHE A 108 -8.77 -10.86 -26.57
CA PHE A 108 -7.54 -10.68 -25.81
C PHE A 108 -7.81 -9.80 -24.60
N VAL A 109 -7.27 -10.19 -23.44
CA VAL A 109 -7.10 -9.29 -22.31
C VAL A 109 -5.75 -8.59 -22.49
N GLN A 110 -5.76 -7.27 -22.38
CA GLN A 110 -4.58 -6.43 -22.51
C GLN A 110 -4.44 -5.58 -21.24
N GLY A 111 -3.22 -5.49 -20.69
CA GLY A 111 -2.96 -4.66 -19.53
C GLY A 111 -1.63 -4.97 -18.84
N LEU A 112 -1.39 -4.26 -17.75
CA LEU A 112 -0.29 -4.51 -16.83
C LEU A 112 -0.71 -5.56 -15.79
N ALA A 113 0.26 -6.12 -15.06
CA ALA A 113 -0.05 -6.84 -13.82
C ALA A 113 -0.77 -5.93 -12.81
N GLN A 114 -1.30 -6.47 -11.71
CA GLN A 114 -2.01 -5.66 -10.72
C GLN A 114 -1.06 -4.59 -10.14
N PRO A 115 -1.57 -3.36 -9.94
CA PRO A 115 -0.79 -2.28 -9.40
C PRO A 115 -0.47 -2.54 -7.93
N PHE A 116 0.69 -2.08 -7.50
CA PHE A 116 1.09 -2.16 -6.10
C PHE A 116 1.78 -0.89 -5.64
N VAL A 117 1.73 -0.60 -4.34
CA VAL A 117 2.46 0.49 -3.71
C VAL A 117 3.67 -0.10 -2.98
N SER A 118 4.82 0.55 -3.13
CA SER A 118 6.05 0.20 -2.43
C SER A 118 6.47 1.25 -1.41
N ASP A 119 6.16 2.53 -1.67
CA ASP A 119 6.48 3.64 -0.78
C ASP A 119 5.57 4.84 -1.06
N ALA A 120 5.42 5.72 -0.08
CA ALA A 120 4.71 6.99 -0.20
C ALA A 120 5.50 8.10 0.52
N SER A 121 5.68 9.24 -0.14
CA SER A 121 6.43 10.38 0.38
C SER A 121 5.63 11.69 0.26
N PRO A 122 5.41 12.42 1.37
CA PRO A 122 5.81 12.08 2.74
C PRO A 122 5.10 10.82 3.27
N ALA A 123 5.79 10.06 4.11
CA ALA A 123 5.26 8.81 4.69
C ALA A 123 4.24 9.05 5.81
N SER A 124 4.12 10.29 6.29
CA SER A 124 3.06 10.67 7.22
C SER A 124 2.48 12.05 6.92
N LEU A 125 1.20 12.21 7.25
CA LEU A 125 0.43 13.44 7.15
C LEU A 125 -0.29 13.69 8.48
N SER A 126 -0.40 14.95 8.88
CA SER A 126 -1.24 15.33 10.02
C SER A 126 -2.73 15.32 9.67
N GLN A 127 -3.60 15.04 10.63
CA GLN A 127 -5.04 15.35 10.50
C GLN A 127 -5.25 16.80 10.03
N GLY A 128 -6.20 17.03 9.14
CA GLY A 128 -6.58 18.36 8.66
C GLY A 128 -5.67 19.03 7.64
N VAL A 129 -4.63 18.35 7.14
CA VAL A 129 -3.87 18.90 5.99
C VAL A 129 -4.75 18.93 4.75
N GLU A 130 -4.70 20.04 4.02
CA GLU A 130 -5.42 20.22 2.76
C GLU A 130 -4.43 20.33 1.59
N ASP A 131 -4.80 19.71 0.46
CA ASP A 131 -4.11 19.82 -0.82
C ASP A 131 -2.59 19.63 -0.73
N ILE A 132 -2.20 18.50 -0.13
CA ILE A 132 -0.79 18.11 0.02
C ILE A 132 -0.40 17.13 -1.09
N LEU A 133 0.74 17.39 -1.73
CA LEU A 133 1.32 16.47 -2.70
C LEU A 133 1.98 15.29 -2.00
N VAL A 134 1.58 14.08 -2.40
CA VAL A 134 2.20 12.81 -2.00
C VAL A 134 2.66 12.09 -3.26
N THR A 135 3.97 11.83 -3.36
CA THR A 135 4.54 10.95 -4.39
C THR A 135 4.39 9.52 -3.94
N VAL A 136 3.80 8.68 -4.78
CA VAL A 136 3.57 7.25 -4.51
C VAL A 136 4.42 6.44 -5.49
N GLN A 137 5.30 5.61 -4.93
CA GLN A 137 6.19 4.72 -5.67
C GLN A 137 5.61 3.30 -5.66
N GLY A 138 5.80 2.55 -6.73
CA GLY A 138 5.18 1.24 -6.88
C GLY A 138 5.50 0.58 -8.20
N GLY A 139 4.49 -0.06 -8.78
CA GLY A 139 4.61 -0.68 -10.08
C GLY A 139 3.24 -0.98 -10.66
N ASN A 140 3.23 -1.17 -11.98
CA ASN A 140 2.04 -1.45 -12.78
C ASN A 140 0.95 -0.37 -12.74
N PHE A 141 1.31 0.88 -12.42
CA PHE A 141 0.41 2.02 -12.62
C PHE A 141 0.20 2.27 -14.11
N SER A 142 -1.00 2.71 -14.48
CA SER A 142 -1.37 2.98 -15.87
C SER A 142 -1.78 4.44 -16.05
N ALA A 143 -1.50 4.99 -17.23
CA ALA A 143 -1.98 6.31 -17.64
C ALA A 143 -3.52 6.40 -17.75
N ASP A 144 -4.21 5.25 -17.83
CA ASP A 144 -5.66 5.17 -17.85
C ASP A 144 -6.28 5.21 -16.45
N MET A 145 -5.48 5.05 -15.38
CA MET A 145 -5.95 5.21 -14.01
C MET A 145 -6.47 6.63 -13.80
N GLN A 146 -7.55 6.74 -13.04
CA GLN A 146 -8.16 7.99 -12.64
C GLN A 146 -8.13 8.11 -11.13
N ARG A 147 -8.37 9.31 -10.63
CA ARG A 147 -8.53 9.59 -9.20
C ARG A 147 -9.45 8.58 -8.49
N THR A 148 -10.55 8.16 -9.12
CA THR A 148 -11.51 7.22 -8.52
C THR A 148 -10.96 5.82 -8.30
N ASP A 149 -9.88 5.47 -8.99
CA ASP A 149 -9.19 4.19 -8.89
C ASP A 149 -8.18 4.16 -7.76
N VAL A 150 -7.96 5.29 -7.07
CA VAL A 150 -7.06 5.38 -5.92
C VAL A 150 -7.86 5.91 -4.73
N GLN A 151 -8.02 5.07 -3.72
CA GLN A 151 -8.73 5.38 -2.49
C GLN A 151 -7.91 4.95 -1.28
N PHE A 152 -8.33 5.36 -0.09
CA PHE A 152 -7.79 4.87 1.16
C PHE A 152 -8.85 4.04 1.88
N ASP A 153 -8.41 3.13 2.76
CA ASP A 153 -9.29 2.37 3.65
C ASP A 153 -10.09 3.26 4.61
N ASP A 154 -9.56 4.46 4.90
CA ASP A 154 -10.27 5.55 5.56
C ASP A 154 -10.81 6.56 4.53
N PRO A 155 -12.15 6.69 4.42
CA PRO A 155 -12.78 7.62 3.47
C PRO A 155 -12.49 9.10 3.79
N ASP A 156 -12.03 9.39 5.01
CA ASP A 156 -11.68 10.73 5.45
C ASP A 156 -10.24 11.12 5.02
N VAL A 157 -9.47 10.19 4.42
CA VAL A 157 -8.27 10.50 3.61
C VAL A 157 -8.65 10.56 2.14
N ARG A 158 -8.87 11.78 1.63
CA ARG A 158 -9.44 11.99 0.29
C ARG A 158 -8.34 12.30 -0.71
N VAL A 159 -8.27 11.50 -1.78
CA VAL A 159 -7.55 11.87 -3.00
C VAL A 159 -8.34 13.00 -3.68
N LEU A 160 -7.70 14.10 -4.06
CA LEU A 160 -8.28 15.28 -4.74
C LEU A 160 -8.01 15.26 -6.24
N SER A 161 -6.77 14.94 -6.62
CA SER A 161 -6.35 14.66 -7.99
C SER A 161 -5.25 13.61 -7.98
N MET A 162 -5.03 13.04 -9.16
CA MET A 162 -3.99 12.06 -9.42
C MET A 162 -3.32 12.44 -10.74
N ASP A 163 -1.99 12.46 -10.73
CA ASP A 163 -1.16 12.65 -11.89
C ASP A 163 -0.33 11.38 -12.13
N PHE A 164 -0.42 10.85 -13.36
CA PHE A 164 0.41 9.72 -13.78
C PHE A 164 1.79 10.24 -14.21
N ILE A 165 2.86 9.74 -13.57
CA ILE A 165 4.23 10.12 -13.89
C ILE A 165 4.91 9.02 -14.70
N ALA A 166 4.87 7.80 -14.19
CA ALA A 166 5.42 6.61 -14.81
C ALA A 166 4.69 5.36 -14.29
N CYS A 167 5.00 4.20 -14.86
CA CYS A 167 4.36 2.95 -14.42
C CYS A 167 4.71 2.57 -12.96
N ASP A 168 5.81 3.09 -12.43
CA ASP A 168 6.27 2.91 -11.06
C ASP A 168 6.06 4.15 -10.19
N GLU A 169 5.46 5.23 -10.70
CA GLU A 169 5.28 6.47 -9.97
C GLU A 169 3.99 7.21 -10.33
N ILE A 170 3.22 7.59 -9.32
CA ILE A 170 2.10 8.53 -9.43
C ILE A 170 2.23 9.63 -8.38
N GLU A 171 1.61 10.77 -8.65
CA GLU A 171 1.50 11.89 -7.73
C GLU A 171 0.03 12.07 -7.32
N LEU A 172 -0.23 12.14 -6.02
CA LEU A 172 -1.56 12.35 -5.46
C LEU A 172 -1.60 13.70 -4.75
N HIS A 173 -2.60 14.52 -5.06
CA HIS A 173 -2.98 15.60 -4.17
C HIS A 173 -4.01 15.06 -3.17
N LEU A 174 -3.71 15.11 -1.88
CA LEU A 174 -4.54 14.57 -0.82
C LEU A 174 -5.10 15.67 0.08
N SER A 175 -6.24 15.39 0.72
CA SER A 175 -6.69 16.08 1.93
C SER A 175 -6.99 15.06 3.00
N VAL A 176 -6.61 15.34 4.24
CA VAL A 176 -6.90 14.51 5.40
C VAL A 176 -8.03 15.19 6.19
N GLY A 177 -9.04 14.41 6.59
CA GLY A 177 -10.25 14.86 7.27
C GLY A 177 -9.96 15.88 8.37
N PRO A 178 -10.87 16.84 8.57
CA PRO A 178 -10.56 18.15 9.12
C PRO A 178 -9.90 18.09 10.49
N PHE A 179 -8.93 18.99 10.67
CA PHE A 179 -8.63 19.60 11.95
C PHE A 179 -9.79 20.54 12.23
N LEU A 180 -10.84 20.08 12.92
CA LEU A 180 -11.84 21.02 13.39
C LEU A 180 -11.21 21.87 14.48
N SER A 181 -10.84 23.11 14.12
CA SER A 181 -10.38 24.10 15.07
C SER A 181 -11.52 24.43 16.03
N ALA A 182 -11.13 24.63 17.29
CA ALA A 182 -11.96 24.96 18.42
C ALA A 182 -12.86 26.21 18.20
N PRO A 183 -13.78 26.54 19.15
CA PRO A 183 -14.63 27.73 19.08
C PRO A 183 -13.82 29.02 18.76
N GLY A 184 -13.96 29.55 17.54
CA GLY A 184 -13.19 30.71 17.06
C GLY A 184 -12.74 30.65 15.60
N ASP A 185 -12.81 29.48 14.97
CA ASP A 185 -12.66 29.33 13.52
C ASP A 185 -13.82 30.01 12.76
N PRO A 186 -13.62 30.75 11.67
CA PRO A 186 -14.71 31.24 10.81
C PRO A 186 -15.67 30.15 10.30
N GLY A 187 -15.34 28.86 10.41
CA GLY A 187 -16.26 27.73 10.16
C GLY A 187 -17.09 27.24 11.36
N TYR A 188 -16.79 27.67 12.58
CA TYR A 188 -17.46 27.20 13.81
C TYR A 188 -18.79 27.94 14.03
N ASN A 189 -19.92 27.28 13.74
CA ASN A 189 -21.24 27.90 13.89
C ASN A 189 -21.84 27.77 15.32
N GLY A 190 -21.16 27.10 16.25
CA GLY A 190 -21.64 26.88 17.63
C GLY A 190 -23.03 26.24 17.74
N ALA A 191 -23.54 25.69 16.63
CA ALA A 191 -24.92 25.26 16.46
C ALA A 191 -24.90 23.93 15.71
N GLY A 192 -24.90 22.84 16.48
CA GLY A 192 -24.95 21.47 15.98
C GLY A 192 -26.29 21.11 15.33
N ASP A 193 -26.63 21.73 14.19
CA ASP A 193 -27.80 21.27 13.43
C ASP A 193 -27.78 21.56 11.91
N THR A 194 -26.69 22.09 11.31
CA THR A 194 -26.70 22.34 9.85
C THR A 194 -25.36 22.20 9.11
N VAL A 195 -24.27 21.81 9.76
CA VAL A 195 -23.02 21.48 9.05
C VAL A 195 -22.98 19.97 8.94
N GLU A 196 -22.79 19.45 7.73
CA GLU A 196 -22.49 18.04 7.50
C GLU A 196 -21.42 17.61 8.50
N GLU A 197 -21.74 16.64 9.37
CA GLU A 197 -20.78 16.11 10.33
C GLU A 197 -19.67 15.42 9.54
N VAL A 198 -18.54 16.10 9.36
CA VAL A 198 -17.36 15.51 8.73
C VAL A 198 -16.44 14.99 9.84
N PRO A 199 -16.31 13.67 10.01
CA PRO A 199 -15.38 13.11 10.98
C PRO A 199 -13.92 13.42 10.59
N PRO A 200 -13.01 13.54 11.57
CA PRO A 200 -11.59 13.60 11.26
C PRO A 200 -11.12 12.25 10.72
N ALA A 201 -10.02 12.25 9.95
CA ALA A 201 -9.39 10.99 9.55
C ALA A 201 -8.84 10.28 10.77
N GLU A 202 -9.04 8.98 10.84
CA GLU A 202 -8.54 8.19 11.95
C GLU A 202 -6.99 8.21 11.93
N ILE A 203 -6.35 8.19 13.10
CA ILE A 203 -4.89 8.19 13.22
C ILE A 203 -4.31 6.79 12.99
N GLY A 204 -3.04 6.71 12.61
CA GLY A 204 -2.33 5.45 12.36
C GLY A 204 -2.08 5.16 10.88
N MET A 205 -1.78 3.92 10.52
CA MET A 205 -1.49 3.54 9.12
C MET A 205 -2.77 3.48 8.30
N ARG A 206 -2.75 3.99 7.08
CA ARG A 206 -3.87 3.99 6.14
C ARG A 206 -3.49 3.26 4.87
N GLY A 207 -4.20 2.18 4.63
CA GLY A 207 -4.03 1.37 3.44
C GLY A 207 -4.52 2.09 2.20
N VAL A 208 -3.80 1.88 1.08
CA VAL A 208 -4.20 2.38 -0.23
C VAL A 208 -4.97 1.29 -0.96
N ILE A 209 -6.12 1.62 -1.50
CA ILE A 209 -6.94 0.76 -2.35
C ILE A 209 -6.75 1.22 -3.79
N LEU A 210 -6.20 0.34 -4.62
CA LEU A 210 -5.99 0.57 -6.05
C LEU A 210 -6.96 -0.28 -6.85
N THR A 211 -7.84 0.36 -7.61
CA THR A 211 -8.74 -0.33 -8.54
C THR A 211 -8.07 -0.46 -9.90
N VAL A 212 -8.15 -1.63 -10.51
CA VAL A 212 -7.57 -1.85 -11.84
C VAL A 212 -8.53 -1.30 -12.91
N PRO A 213 -8.12 -0.30 -13.73
CA PRO A 213 -9.00 0.24 -14.75
C PRO A 213 -9.42 -0.84 -15.77
N GLY A 214 -10.73 -0.97 -16.00
CA GLY A 214 -11.27 -1.88 -17.02
C GLY A 214 -11.26 -3.37 -16.67
N ALA A 215 -10.79 -3.76 -15.49
CA ALA A 215 -10.83 -5.14 -14.99
C ALA A 215 -11.71 -5.26 -13.73
N GLN A 216 -12.15 -6.48 -13.40
CA GLN A 216 -12.78 -6.74 -12.12
C GLN A 216 -11.69 -7.03 -11.09
N GLY A 217 -11.21 -6.02 -10.35
CA GLY A 217 -10.21 -6.23 -9.31
C GLY A 217 -9.86 -4.96 -8.54
N GLU A 218 -9.78 -5.11 -7.22
CA GLU A 218 -9.25 -4.11 -6.28
C GLU A 218 -8.03 -4.71 -5.59
N VAL A 219 -6.97 -3.92 -5.47
CA VAL A 219 -5.77 -4.26 -4.69
C VAL A 219 -5.80 -3.43 -3.42
N ILE A 220 -5.95 -4.10 -2.28
CA ILE A 220 -5.89 -3.46 -0.97
C ILE A 220 -4.48 -3.62 -0.41
N GLN A 221 -3.74 -2.52 -0.35
CA GLN A 221 -2.44 -2.42 0.31
C GLN A 221 -2.68 -1.94 1.75
N GLY A 222 -2.95 -2.85 2.69
CA GLY A 222 -3.27 -2.53 4.10
C GLY A 222 -2.08 -1.97 4.90
N ASP A 223 -1.93 -2.32 6.19
CA ASP A 223 -0.82 -1.92 7.10
C ASP A 223 0.59 -2.41 6.67
N THR A 224 0.88 -2.48 5.38
CA THR A 224 2.20 -2.72 4.82
C THR A 224 3.05 -1.47 4.98
N PRO A 225 4.39 -1.56 5.07
CA PRO A 225 5.27 -0.39 5.21
C PRO A 225 5.22 0.60 4.03
N SER A 226 4.49 0.25 2.96
CA SER A 226 4.14 1.09 1.81
C SER A 226 2.89 1.97 2.01
N SER A 227 2.30 1.97 3.21
CA SER A 227 1.09 2.73 3.57
C SER A 227 1.40 4.12 4.17
N LEU A 228 0.40 5.00 4.16
CA LEU A 228 0.51 6.38 4.64
C LEU A 228 0.11 6.48 6.11
N ARG A 229 0.93 7.09 6.97
CA ARG A 229 0.56 7.29 8.38
C ARG A 229 -0.18 8.62 8.58
N ILE A 230 -1.34 8.58 9.22
CA ILE A 230 -2.03 9.77 9.73
C ILE A 230 -1.58 10.04 11.17
N ASP A 231 -0.97 11.20 11.37
CA ASP A 231 -0.49 11.68 12.65
C ASP A 231 -1.54 12.54 13.35
N PHE A 232 -1.69 12.29 14.65
CA PHE A 232 -2.51 13.13 15.51
C PHE A 232 -1.98 14.56 15.57
N VAL A 233 -2.89 15.54 15.58
CA VAL A 233 -2.56 16.95 15.79
C VAL A 233 -2.84 17.33 17.24
N PRO A 234 -1.81 17.60 18.07
CA PRO A 234 -1.98 17.88 19.50
C PRO A 234 -2.98 18.99 19.82
N GLN A 235 -3.05 20.04 18.99
CA GLN A 235 -3.94 21.18 19.19
C GLN A 235 -5.42 20.80 19.23
N ARG A 236 -5.80 19.61 18.70
CA ARG A 236 -7.18 19.10 18.80
C ARG A 236 -7.61 18.82 20.24
N THR A 237 -6.66 18.66 21.16
CA THR A 237 -6.94 18.44 22.59
C THR A 237 -7.41 19.70 23.32
N ASP A 238 -7.17 20.90 22.77
CA ASP A 238 -7.76 22.17 23.23
C ASP A 238 -9.14 22.34 22.58
N ILE A 239 -10.05 21.47 22.99
CA ILE A 239 -11.40 21.33 22.45
C ILE A 239 -12.17 22.65 22.64
N ASP A 240 -12.04 23.33 23.77
CA ASP A 240 -12.76 24.58 24.06
C ASP A 240 -12.09 25.85 23.49
N GLY A 241 -10.88 25.73 22.94
CA GLY A 241 -10.17 26.80 22.23
C GLY A 241 -9.61 27.87 23.15
N SER A 242 -9.40 27.54 24.42
CA SER A 242 -8.86 28.47 25.42
C SER A 242 -7.35 28.70 25.27
N GLY A 243 -6.68 27.93 24.42
CA GLY A 243 -5.22 27.89 24.25
C GLY A 243 -4.54 26.96 25.25
N ARG A 244 -5.31 26.19 26.03
CA ARG A 244 -4.78 25.31 27.07
C ARG A 244 -5.66 24.09 27.27
N VAL A 245 -5.03 22.92 27.23
CA VAL A 245 -5.69 21.64 27.55
C VAL A 245 -5.91 21.54 29.05
N ASP A 246 -7.16 21.59 29.51
CA ASP A 246 -7.50 21.47 30.91
C ASP A 246 -8.84 20.77 31.21
N GLY A 247 -9.41 21.07 32.39
CA GLY A 247 -10.63 20.42 32.86
C GLY A 247 -11.87 20.80 32.04
N PHE A 248 -11.86 21.93 31.34
CA PHE A 248 -12.95 22.31 30.45
C PHE A 248 -12.96 21.46 29.18
N ASP A 249 -11.80 21.16 28.59
CA ASP A 249 -11.70 20.23 27.45
C ASP A 249 -12.16 18.83 27.83
N LEU A 250 -11.70 18.33 28.98
CA LEU A 250 -12.13 17.03 29.49
C LEU A 250 -13.65 17.01 29.74
N ALA A 251 -14.23 18.08 30.27
CA ALA A 251 -15.66 18.18 30.48
C ALA A 251 -16.45 18.22 29.16
N ARG A 252 -15.90 18.86 28.11
CA ARG A 252 -16.48 18.84 26.76
C ARG A 252 -16.48 17.42 26.19
N LEU A 253 -15.34 16.73 26.19
CA LEU A 253 -15.22 15.35 25.73
C LEU A 253 -16.18 14.42 26.50
N ALA A 254 -16.17 14.49 27.84
CA ALA A 254 -17.02 13.67 28.69
C ALA A 254 -18.52 13.91 28.48
N SER A 255 -18.93 15.07 27.95
CA SER A 255 -20.34 15.38 27.72
C SER A 255 -20.99 14.51 26.64
N ARG A 256 -20.19 13.94 25.73
CA ARG A 256 -20.63 13.06 24.62
C ARG A 256 -19.98 11.67 24.65
N PHE A 257 -19.30 11.30 25.73
CA PHE A 257 -18.66 9.99 25.85
C PHE A 257 -19.65 8.85 25.56
N GLY A 258 -19.24 7.92 24.69
CA GLY A 258 -20.04 6.81 24.20
C GLY A 258 -20.95 7.15 23.02
N SER A 259 -20.77 8.32 22.37
CA SER A 259 -21.45 8.64 21.12
C SER A 259 -20.67 8.14 19.91
N ASP A 260 -21.38 7.61 18.91
CA ASP A 260 -20.80 7.13 17.66
C ASP A 260 -21.29 7.98 16.48
N PHE A 261 -20.49 8.04 15.41
CA PHE A 261 -20.83 8.74 14.17
C PHE A 261 -22.20 8.34 13.63
N GLY A 262 -23.01 9.33 13.24
CA GLY A 262 -24.40 9.14 12.80
C GLY A 262 -25.40 8.88 13.93
N GLY A 263 -24.94 8.75 15.17
CA GLY A 263 -25.75 8.70 16.38
C GLY A 263 -26.16 10.09 16.88
N SER A 264 -27.22 10.15 17.68
CA SER A 264 -27.66 11.41 18.27
C SER A 264 -26.60 11.95 19.25
N GLY A 265 -26.06 13.13 18.96
CA GLY A 265 -25.16 13.82 19.88
C GLY A 265 -23.68 13.54 19.70
N TYR A 266 -23.29 12.78 18.67
CA TYR A 266 -21.92 12.76 18.19
C TYR A 266 -21.47 14.18 17.82
N GLN A 267 -20.22 14.49 18.10
CA GLN A 267 -19.61 15.76 17.75
C GLN A 267 -18.22 15.46 17.20
N PRO A 268 -17.95 15.69 15.90
CA PRO A 268 -16.69 15.31 15.28
C PRO A 268 -15.44 15.93 15.94
N GLU A 269 -15.57 17.08 16.59
CA GLU A 269 -14.46 17.70 17.31
C GLU A 269 -14.05 16.93 18.60
N LEU A 270 -14.90 16.02 19.09
CA LEU A 270 -14.63 15.23 20.30
C LEU A 270 -14.04 13.85 19.99
N ASP A 271 -14.15 13.41 18.74
CA ASP A 271 -13.45 12.25 18.19
C ASP A 271 -12.02 12.68 17.83
N LEU A 272 -11.11 12.52 18.78
CA LEU A 272 -9.72 12.96 18.68
C LEU A 272 -8.89 11.99 17.85
N ASP A 273 -9.14 10.69 17.98
CA ASP A 273 -8.41 9.68 17.22
C ASP A 273 -9.00 9.41 15.83
N GLY A 274 -10.22 9.88 15.56
CA GLY A 274 -10.95 9.78 14.29
C GLY A 274 -11.64 8.44 14.05
N ASN A 275 -11.71 7.57 15.06
CA ASN A 275 -12.24 6.21 14.93
C ASN A 275 -13.77 6.14 14.81
N LYS A 276 -14.44 7.30 14.69
CA LYS A 276 -15.90 7.47 14.57
C LYS A 276 -16.66 7.19 15.86
N SER A 277 -15.96 7.21 16.98
CA SER A 277 -16.51 7.01 18.32
C SER A 277 -15.86 8.00 19.27
N VAL A 278 -16.62 8.52 20.25
CA VAL A 278 -16.08 9.34 21.34
C VAL A 278 -15.93 8.47 22.57
N ASP A 279 -14.73 7.97 22.86
CA ASP A 279 -14.50 6.95 23.88
C ASP A 279 -13.22 7.14 24.71
N GLY A 280 -12.73 6.03 25.30
CA GLY A 280 -11.56 6.03 26.17
C GLY A 280 -10.24 6.33 25.44
N ILE A 281 -10.18 6.13 24.12
CA ILE A 281 -8.99 6.45 23.32
C ILE A 281 -8.88 7.96 23.17
N ASP A 282 -9.97 8.66 22.87
CA ASP A 282 -9.99 10.13 22.83
C ASP A 282 -9.61 10.73 24.17
N GLN A 283 -10.18 10.18 25.26
CA GLN A 283 -9.84 10.64 26.60
C GLN A 283 -8.34 10.43 26.90
N SER A 284 -7.74 9.35 26.38
CA SER A 284 -6.31 9.07 26.55
C SER A 284 -5.44 10.05 25.79
N LEU A 285 -5.81 10.40 24.55
CA LEU A 285 -5.14 11.45 23.77
C LEU A 285 -5.23 12.80 24.48
N LEU A 286 -6.41 13.19 24.96
CA LEU A 286 -6.57 14.43 25.72
C LEU A 286 -5.68 14.43 26.98
N ALA A 287 -5.66 13.31 27.72
CA ALA A 287 -4.86 13.17 28.93
C ALA A 287 -3.36 13.26 28.67
N GLU A 288 -2.87 12.77 27.53
CA GLU A 288 -1.46 12.88 27.12
C GLU A 288 -1.00 14.34 27.00
N TYR A 289 -1.89 15.23 26.57
CA TYR A 289 -1.61 16.65 26.40
C TYR A 289 -2.14 17.52 27.53
N PHE A 290 -2.65 16.95 28.63
CA PHE A 290 -3.22 17.72 29.73
C PHE A 290 -2.22 18.74 30.31
N ALA A 291 -2.70 19.96 30.53
CA ALA A 291 -1.94 21.14 30.93
C ALA A 291 -0.96 21.71 29.89
N THR A 292 -0.95 21.20 28.65
CA THR A 292 -0.25 21.82 27.51
C THR A 292 -0.88 23.17 27.17
N VAL A 293 -0.03 24.12 26.75
CA VAL A 293 -0.44 25.44 26.23
C VAL A 293 0.02 25.51 24.77
N PHE A 294 -0.88 25.90 23.87
CA PHE A 294 -0.64 26.00 22.43
C PHE A 294 -0.45 27.44 21.95
#